data_AF-S4RAV7-F1
#
_entry.id   AF-S4RAV7-F1
#
_cell.length_a   1.000
_cell.length_b   1.000
_cell.length_c   1.000
_cell.angle_alpha   90.00
_cell.angle_beta   90.00
_cell.angle_gamma   90.00
#
_symmetry.space_group_name_H-M   'P 1'
#
loop_
_entity.id
_entity.type
_entity.pdbx_description
1 polymer ?
#
loop_
_entity_poly.entity_id
_entity_poly.type
_entity_poly.pdbx_seq_one_letter_code
_entity_poly.pdbx_strand_id
1 'polypeptide(L)'
;TDLQTRVAKYGSLLQDLPSVNRATLTALVEHLHSVQLYSVINHMTAQNLAIVFAPSIFHSEGDSSSEAALLEELITNYAAVFEVSQEQLMQRKKETDYIVHKFSGTAFKQAPAGDMIIEVYFQKKDTDCNLGLKVSAFMTAEELTCEVLERRGISPEQGPWDVFEVVSNGEAERPLHYREKVLDLVLQWCNSPDFQTNYLLVRPHPARVHMQRHLANRKVDTWHGLLRFREEGGWMSDFRVSRFHEKYFMFMGHKLVMYKDTRTNKGEKEWNISSLKIYLGMKKRLKPPTEHCFTIFQGKQQWYLCCDKEADMRELYASILHLQHNGDVWPVGRSTEEQKSADERQPTLRRLGALSLIPLCGSEADIRRSVAPFYED
;
A
#
# COMPACT_ATOMS: atom_id res chain seq x y z
N THR A 1 35.76 22.02 33.89
CA THR A 1 34.92 22.80 34.82
C THR A 1 33.81 21.90 35.30
N ASP A 2 33.48 21.95 36.59
CA ASP A 2 32.36 21.17 37.15
C ASP A 2 31.04 21.46 36.41
N LEU A 3 30.25 20.42 36.13
CA LEU A 3 29.04 20.50 35.31
C LEU A 3 28.00 21.47 35.93
N GLN A 4 27.88 21.49 37.26
CA GLN A 4 26.96 22.39 37.96
C GLN A 4 27.37 23.86 37.79
N THR A 5 28.68 24.13 37.86
CA THR A 5 29.22 25.48 37.59
C THR A 5 28.91 25.95 36.16
N ARG A 6 28.95 25.03 35.19
CA ARG A 6 28.65 25.35 33.79
C ARG A 6 27.17 25.61 33.54
N VAL A 7 26.30 24.77 34.09
CA VAL A 7 24.84 24.94 34.02
C VAL A 7 24.41 26.27 34.62
N ALA A 8 24.95 26.64 35.79
CA ALA A 8 24.69 27.94 36.41
C ALA A 8 25.14 29.11 35.51
N LYS A 9 26.30 28.98 34.87
CA LYS A 9 26.81 29.98 33.92
C LYS A 9 25.97 30.08 32.65
N TYR A 10 25.41 28.98 32.16
CA TYR A 10 24.46 29.01 31.04
C TYR A 10 23.21 29.78 31.41
N GLY A 11 22.63 29.51 32.58
CA GLY A 11 21.46 30.24 33.10
C GLY A 11 21.71 31.75 33.17
N SER A 12 22.86 32.19 33.69
CA SER A 12 23.18 33.63 33.76
C SER A 12 23.32 34.27 32.38
N LEU A 13 24.02 33.62 31.44
CA LEU A 13 24.23 34.15 30.09
C LEU A 13 22.93 34.22 29.28
N LEU A 14 21.98 33.32 29.54
CA LEU A 14 20.66 33.36 28.91
C LEU A 14 19.87 34.61 29.31
N GLN A 15 20.06 35.13 30.54
CA GLN A 15 19.38 36.36 30.98
C GLN A 15 19.85 37.60 30.22
N ASP A 16 21.10 37.60 29.75
CA ASP A 16 21.68 38.70 28.97
C ASP A 16 21.17 38.74 27.52
N LEU A 17 20.52 37.66 27.04
CA LEU A 17 19.94 37.62 25.69
C LEU A 17 18.69 38.53 25.59
N PRO A 18 18.45 39.13 24.40
CA PRO A 18 17.19 39.79 24.10
C PRO A 18 16.00 38.88 24.38
N SER A 19 14.89 39.44 24.87
CA SER A 19 13.72 38.66 25.32
C SER A 19 13.18 37.72 24.25
N VAL A 20 13.13 38.17 22.99
CA VAL A 20 12.69 37.36 21.84
C VAL A 20 13.67 36.20 21.60
N ASN A 21 14.97 36.48 21.55
CA ASN A 21 16.00 35.46 21.32
C ASN A 21 16.02 34.41 22.44
N ARG A 22 15.89 34.84 23.70
CA ARG A 22 15.77 33.94 24.85
C ARG A 22 14.54 33.06 24.72
N ALA A 23 13.37 33.64 24.44
CA ALA A 23 12.13 32.88 24.29
C ALA A 23 12.21 31.86 23.14
N THR A 24 12.78 32.25 22.01
CA THR A 24 12.99 31.36 20.86
C THR A 24 13.94 30.21 21.21
N LEU A 25 15.08 30.51 21.84
CA LEU A 25 16.05 29.49 22.25
C LEU A 25 15.44 28.53 23.28
N THR A 26 14.69 29.05 24.26
CA THR A 26 13.96 28.23 25.23
C THR A 26 12.99 27.28 24.52
N ALA A 27 12.18 27.78 23.59
CA ALA A 27 11.21 26.95 22.87
C ALA A 27 11.89 25.88 21.99
N LEU A 28 13.00 26.22 21.34
CA LEU A 28 13.77 25.27 20.53
C LEU A 28 14.39 24.17 21.38
N VAL A 29 15.12 24.53 22.45
CA VAL A 29 15.77 23.55 23.32
C VAL A 29 14.74 22.70 24.06
N GLU A 30 13.61 23.28 24.47
CA GLU A 30 12.47 22.54 25.02
C GLU A 30 11.96 21.47 24.06
N HIS A 31 11.78 21.82 22.79
CA HIS A 31 11.32 20.89 21.78
C HIS A 31 12.33 19.76 21.58
N LEU A 32 13.62 20.08 21.41
CA LEU A 32 14.68 19.09 21.22
C LEU A 32 14.85 18.18 22.45
N HIS A 33 14.73 18.73 23.66
CA HIS A 33 14.67 17.93 24.89
C HIS A 33 13.46 17.00 24.90
N SER A 34 12.30 17.43 24.43
CA SER A 34 11.12 16.55 24.35
C SER A 34 11.34 15.41 23.33
N VAL A 35 11.98 15.69 22.18
CA VAL A 35 12.30 14.69 21.16
C VAL A 35 13.28 13.64 21.69
N GLN A 36 14.33 14.06 22.42
CA GLN A 36 15.38 13.13 22.89
C GLN A 36 14.88 12.14 23.96
N LEU A 37 13.82 12.49 24.72
CA LEU A 37 13.19 11.58 25.68
C LEU A 37 12.62 10.31 25.02
N TYR A 38 12.37 10.35 23.71
CA TYR A 38 11.89 9.21 22.91
C TYR A 38 12.96 8.69 21.93
N SER A 39 14.23 8.94 22.22
CA SER A 39 15.38 8.48 21.42
C SER A 39 15.41 6.97 21.17
N VAL A 40 14.82 6.16 22.05
CA VAL A 40 14.64 4.72 21.84
C VAL A 40 13.74 4.40 20.63
N ILE A 41 12.78 5.28 20.31
CA ILE A 41 11.81 5.12 19.23
C ILE A 41 12.25 5.87 17.98
N ASN A 42 12.66 7.14 18.12
CA ASN A 42 12.99 8.01 16.98
C ASN A 42 14.49 8.00 16.61
N HIS A 43 15.33 7.33 17.38
CA HIS A 43 16.79 7.26 17.22
C HIS A 43 17.54 8.61 17.30
N MET A 44 16.86 9.67 17.73
CA MET A 44 17.44 11.01 17.88
C MET A 44 17.86 11.25 19.34
N THR A 45 19.12 10.93 19.64
CA THR A 45 19.76 11.29 20.92
C THR A 45 20.03 12.80 21.00
N ALA A 46 20.28 13.34 22.20
CA ALA A 46 20.67 14.73 22.37
C ALA A 46 21.90 15.10 21.52
N GLN A 47 22.88 14.20 21.43
CA GLN A 47 24.06 14.34 20.57
C GLN A 47 23.68 14.43 19.08
N ASN A 48 22.84 13.51 18.58
CA ASN A 48 22.41 13.52 17.17
C ASN A 48 21.65 14.80 16.83
N LEU A 49 20.75 15.24 17.72
CA LEU A 49 20.03 16.50 17.56
C LEU A 49 21.00 17.69 17.57
N ALA A 50 21.98 17.71 18.45
CA ALA A 50 22.94 18.79 18.53
C ALA A 50 23.78 18.92 17.25
N ILE A 51 24.28 17.81 16.71
CA ILE A 51 25.05 17.79 15.45
C ILE A 51 24.23 18.36 14.29
N VAL A 52 22.94 18.03 14.21
CA VAL A 52 22.07 18.46 13.11
C VAL A 52 21.65 19.92 13.26
N PHE A 53 21.32 20.37 14.47
CA PHE A 53 20.70 21.69 14.67
C PHE A 53 21.69 22.80 15.05
N ALA A 54 22.86 22.49 15.59
CA ALA A 54 23.85 23.51 15.99
C ALA A 54 24.25 24.46 14.84
N PRO A 55 24.53 23.98 13.61
CA PRO A 55 24.90 24.87 12.50
C PRO A 55 23.80 25.89 12.15
N SER A 56 22.53 25.49 12.24
CA SER A 56 21.40 26.38 11.94
C SER A 56 21.06 27.33 13.07
N ILE A 57 21.31 26.95 14.33
CA ILE A 57 21.00 27.78 15.50
C ILE A 57 22.10 28.83 15.70
N PHE A 58 23.36 28.44 15.60
CA PHE A 58 24.51 29.31 15.89
C PHE A 58 25.15 29.94 14.64
N HIS A 59 24.71 29.54 13.45
CA HIS A 59 25.22 30.07 12.17
C HIS A 59 26.74 29.87 11.99
N SER A 60 27.29 28.77 12.51
CA SER A 60 28.70 28.44 12.35
C SER A 60 29.01 27.95 10.93
N GLU A 61 29.93 28.64 10.25
CA GLU A 61 30.46 28.27 8.94
C GLU A 61 31.42 27.06 9.02
N GLY A 62 30.95 25.93 9.58
CA GLY A 62 31.60 24.63 9.41
C GLY A 62 32.57 24.16 10.50
N ASP A 63 32.77 24.90 11.60
CA ASP A 63 33.48 24.42 12.80
C ASP A 63 32.55 24.38 14.03
N SER A 64 31.60 23.43 13.99
CA SER A 64 30.47 23.36 14.92
C SER A 64 30.68 22.41 16.11
N SER A 65 31.88 21.86 16.31
CA SER A 65 32.12 20.83 17.35
C SER A 65 31.86 21.36 18.77
N SER A 66 32.32 22.57 19.07
CA SER A 66 32.12 23.22 20.37
C SER A 66 30.67 23.68 20.58
N GLU A 67 30.00 24.10 19.51
CA GLU A 67 28.61 24.56 19.53
C GLU A 67 27.61 23.40 19.60
N ALA A 68 27.90 22.28 18.94
CA ALA A 68 27.16 21.05 19.08
C ALA A 68 27.31 20.51 20.50
N ALA A 69 28.51 20.50 21.08
CA ALA A 69 28.69 20.12 22.48
C ALA A 69 27.90 21.04 23.44
N LEU A 70 27.86 22.35 23.16
CA LEU A 70 27.05 23.29 23.93
C LEU A 70 25.55 22.99 23.79
N LEU A 71 25.05 22.76 22.57
CA LEU A 71 23.63 22.45 22.34
C LEU A 71 23.22 21.12 22.97
N GLU A 72 24.08 20.10 22.90
CA GLU A 72 23.86 18.80 23.55
C GLU A 72 23.69 18.98 25.06
N GLU A 73 24.51 19.83 25.69
CA GLU A 73 24.41 20.11 27.12
C GLU A 73 23.16 20.92 27.47
N LEU A 74 22.76 21.88 26.63
CA LEU A 74 21.51 22.63 26.80
C LEU A 74 20.29 21.71 26.71
N ILE A 75 20.27 20.78 25.74
CA ILE A 75 19.21 19.78 25.58
C ILE A 75 19.18 18.87 26.79
N THR A 76 20.32 18.30 27.20
CA THR A 76 20.41 17.32 28.28
C THR A 76 20.03 17.92 29.64
N ASN A 77 20.39 19.19 29.87
CA ASN A 77 20.19 19.88 31.15
C ASN A 77 19.08 20.95 31.10
N TYR A 78 18.14 20.83 30.14
CA TYR A 78 17.09 21.83 29.88
C TYR A 78 16.39 22.32 31.16
N ALA A 79 15.96 21.40 32.02
CA ALA A 79 15.26 21.73 33.27
C ALA A 79 16.06 22.67 34.19
N ALA A 80 17.35 22.40 34.33
CA ALA A 80 18.23 23.15 35.23
C ALA A 80 18.70 24.47 34.62
N VAL A 81 18.93 24.51 33.30
CA VAL A 81 19.40 25.71 32.60
C VAL A 81 18.30 26.75 32.43
N PHE A 82 17.06 26.31 32.16
CA PHE A 82 15.92 27.19 31.88
C PHE A 82 14.95 27.34 33.06
N GLU A 83 15.36 26.90 34.26
CA GLU A 83 14.60 27.02 35.52
C GLU A 83 13.16 26.50 35.41
N VAL A 84 12.98 25.35 34.74
CA VAL A 84 11.66 24.76 34.51
C VAL A 84 11.25 23.93 35.72
N SER A 85 10.04 24.18 36.23
CA SER A 85 9.52 23.42 37.37
C SER A 85 9.29 21.95 37.04
N GLN A 86 9.43 21.08 38.05
CA GLN A 86 9.14 19.65 37.93
C GLN A 86 7.69 19.38 37.52
N GLU A 87 6.75 20.23 37.95
CA GLU A 87 5.34 20.13 37.58
C GLU A 87 5.13 20.37 36.07
N GLN A 88 5.73 21.43 35.53
CA GLN A 88 5.67 21.73 34.09
C GLN A 88 6.30 20.63 33.23
N LEU A 89 7.43 20.07 33.67
CA LEU A 89 8.09 18.95 32.98
C LEU A 89 7.22 17.70 32.97
N MET A 90 6.61 17.35 34.11
CA MET A 90 5.72 16.20 34.20
C MET A 90 4.46 16.39 33.34
N GLN A 91 3.88 17.59 33.32
CA GLN A 91 2.71 17.88 32.49
C GLN A 91 3.03 17.72 31.00
N ARG A 92 4.11 18.34 30.53
CA ARG A 92 4.53 18.26 29.13
C ARG A 92 4.93 16.84 28.72
N LYS A 93 5.57 16.09 29.62
CA LYS A 93 5.88 14.68 29.41
C LYS A 93 4.59 13.88 29.25
N LYS A 94 3.58 14.06 30.11
CA LYS A 94 2.26 13.40 29.99
C LYS A 94 1.56 13.75 28.68
N GLU A 95 1.59 15.01 28.25
CA GLU A 95 1.02 15.45 26.97
C GLU A 95 1.72 14.76 25.79
N THR A 96 3.04 14.69 25.82
CA THR A 96 3.84 14.03 24.79
C THR A 96 3.65 12.52 24.80
N ASP A 97 3.60 11.89 25.98
CA ASP A 97 3.33 10.45 26.16
C ASP A 97 1.92 10.12 25.63
N TYR A 98 0.93 10.98 25.87
CA TYR A 98 -0.42 10.82 25.33
C TYR A 98 -0.43 10.87 23.80
N ILE A 99 0.29 11.83 23.21
CA ILE A 99 0.47 11.93 21.76
C ILE A 99 1.15 10.65 21.26
N VAL A 100 2.34 10.32 21.75
CA VAL A 100 3.09 9.13 21.33
C VAL A 100 2.23 7.88 21.47
N HIS A 101 1.61 7.61 22.62
CA HIS A 101 0.75 6.44 22.81
C HIS A 101 -0.47 6.42 21.86
N LYS A 102 -1.12 7.56 21.62
CA LYS A 102 -2.26 7.68 20.70
C LYS A 102 -1.84 7.47 19.24
N PHE A 103 -0.63 7.87 18.86
CA PHE A 103 -0.13 7.84 17.48
C PHE A 103 0.83 6.68 17.19
N SER A 104 1.32 5.96 18.20
CA SER A 104 2.16 4.75 18.05
C SER A 104 1.35 3.52 17.64
N GLY A 105 0.05 3.48 17.95
CA GLY A 105 -0.88 2.43 17.49
C GLY A 105 -1.67 2.80 16.23
N THR A 106 -1.60 4.06 15.80
CA THR A 106 -2.24 4.55 14.58
C THR A 106 -1.23 5.42 13.83
N ALA A 107 -0.47 4.81 12.93
CA ALA A 107 0.32 5.54 11.95
C ALA A 107 -0.52 6.71 11.39
N PHE A 108 -0.01 7.94 11.54
CA PHE A 108 -0.54 9.19 10.97
C PHE A 108 -1.96 9.12 10.35
N LYS A 109 -3.00 9.22 11.19
CA LYS A 109 -4.30 9.75 10.73
C LYS A 109 -4.24 11.28 10.73
N GLN A 110 -3.30 11.87 9.99
CA GLN A 110 -3.63 13.15 9.35
C GLN A 110 -4.83 12.83 8.46
N ALA A 111 -5.93 13.58 8.53
CA ALA A 111 -6.98 13.42 7.53
C ALA A 111 -6.32 13.66 6.17
N PRO A 112 -6.09 12.61 5.35
CA PRO A 112 -5.43 12.83 4.08
C PRO A 112 -6.44 13.58 3.25
N ALA A 113 -6.06 14.73 2.70
CA ALA A 113 -6.67 15.13 1.44
C ALA A 113 -6.48 13.92 0.49
N GLY A 114 -7.58 13.27 0.08
CA GLY A 114 -7.54 12.06 -0.75
C GLY A 114 -8.46 10.91 -0.34
N ASP A 115 -9.09 10.95 0.84
CA ASP A 115 -10.10 9.95 1.20
C ASP A 115 -11.39 10.15 0.37
N MET A 116 -11.93 9.08 -0.20
CA MET A 116 -13.17 9.09 -0.97
C MET A 116 -14.24 8.24 -0.30
N ILE A 117 -15.48 8.75 -0.24
CA ILE A 117 -16.62 7.93 0.15
C ILE A 117 -16.97 7.03 -1.04
N ILE A 118 -16.82 5.73 -0.87
CA ILE A 118 -17.11 4.71 -1.88
C ILE A 118 -18.26 3.84 -1.38
N GLU A 119 -19.22 3.60 -2.28
CA GLU A 119 -20.30 2.67 -2.03
C GLU A 119 -19.84 1.22 -2.24
N VAL A 120 -20.05 0.39 -1.24
CA VAL A 120 -19.71 -1.03 -1.25
C VAL A 120 -20.96 -1.84 -0.94
N TYR A 121 -21.21 -2.88 -1.73
CA TYR A 121 -22.33 -3.78 -1.53
C TYR A 121 -21.90 -5.00 -0.72
N PHE A 122 -22.81 -5.52 0.12
CA PHE A 122 -22.58 -6.71 0.92
C PHE A 122 -23.46 -7.87 0.41
N GLN A 123 -22.83 -9.00 0.06
CA GLN A 123 -23.42 -10.24 -0.50
C GLN A 123 -24.09 -10.10 -1.87
N LYS A 124 -24.95 -9.10 -2.07
CA LYS A 124 -25.66 -8.82 -3.32
C LYS A 124 -25.77 -7.32 -3.57
N LYS A 125 -25.91 -6.94 -4.84
CA LYS A 125 -26.23 -5.57 -5.23
C LYS A 125 -27.72 -5.31 -5.01
N ASP A 126 -28.03 -4.71 -3.86
CA ASP A 126 -29.38 -4.39 -3.40
C ASP A 126 -29.33 -3.09 -2.59
N THR A 127 -30.40 -2.29 -2.60
CA THR A 127 -30.45 -0.99 -1.92
C THR A 127 -30.28 -1.10 -0.41
N ASP A 128 -30.68 -2.22 0.18
CA ASP A 128 -30.54 -2.46 1.62
C ASP A 128 -29.16 -3.05 2.00
N CYS A 129 -28.36 -3.41 0.99
CA CYS A 129 -27.09 -4.09 1.14
C CYS A 129 -25.87 -3.18 0.87
N ASN A 130 -26.09 -1.91 0.56
CA ASN A 130 -25.01 -0.94 0.35
C ASN A 130 -24.46 -0.37 1.68
N LEU A 131 -23.21 0.08 1.65
CA LEU A 131 -22.52 0.78 2.73
C LEU A 131 -21.65 1.89 2.11
N GLY A 132 -21.79 3.12 2.60
CA GLY A 132 -20.84 4.19 2.31
C GLY A 132 -19.62 4.07 3.22
N LEU A 133 -18.46 3.77 2.66
CA LEU A 133 -17.19 3.65 3.40
C LEU A 133 -16.25 4.78 3.01
N LYS A 134 -15.52 5.30 3.98
CA LYS A 134 -14.45 6.27 3.73
C LYS A 134 -13.17 5.51 3.41
N VAL A 135 -12.82 5.46 2.13
CA VAL A 135 -11.66 4.70 1.63
C VAL A 135 -10.48 5.65 1.46
N SER A 136 -9.37 5.34 2.11
CA SER A 136 -8.11 6.09 1.96
C SER A 136 -7.26 5.54 0.82
N ALA A 137 -6.26 6.31 0.38
CA ALA A 137 -5.31 5.89 -0.65
C ALA A 137 -4.53 4.60 -0.29
N PHE A 138 -4.41 4.29 1.00
CA PHE A 138 -3.68 3.12 1.47
C PHE A 138 -4.57 1.95 1.85
N MET A 139 -5.90 2.12 1.84
CA MET A 139 -6.82 1.07 2.25
C MET A 139 -6.72 -0.12 1.29
N THR A 140 -6.42 -1.28 1.85
CA THR A 140 -6.33 -2.55 1.16
C THR A 140 -7.68 -3.25 1.06
N ALA A 141 -7.81 -4.21 0.15
CA ALA A 141 -9.01 -5.05 0.05
C ALA A 141 -9.27 -5.86 1.34
N GLU A 142 -8.23 -6.29 2.05
CA GLU A 142 -8.36 -6.95 3.36
C GLU A 142 -8.99 -6.02 4.41
N GLU A 143 -8.46 -4.81 4.56
CA GLU A 143 -8.98 -3.81 5.51
C GLU A 143 -10.43 -3.43 5.18
N LEU A 144 -10.76 -3.28 3.89
CA LEU A 144 -12.13 -3.00 3.45
C LEU A 144 -13.08 -4.16 3.78
N THR A 145 -12.62 -5.40 3.60
CA THR A 145 -13.41 -6.58 3.97
C THR A 145 -13.69 -6.57 5.48
N CYS A 146 -12.66 -6.37 6.31
CA CYS A 146 -12.80 -6.29 7.76
C CYS A 146 -13.80 -5.20 8.19
N GLU A 147 -13.70 -3.99 7.62
CA GLU A 147 -14.60 -2.89 7.96
C GLU A 147 -16.06 -3.20 7.57
N VAL A 148 -16.30 -3.82 6.41
CA VAL A 148 -17.65 -4.23 6.00
C VAL A 148 -18.22 -5.29 6.96
N LEU A 149 -17.41 -6.29 7.33
CA LEU A 149 -17.85 -7.35 8.23
C LEU A 149 -18.15 -6.82 9.63
N GLU A 150 -17.30 -5.93 10.16
CA GLU A 150 -17.51 -5.27 11.44
C GLU A 150 -18.82 -4.47 11.46
N ARG A 151 -19.06 -3.64 10.42
CA ARG A 151 -20.30 -2.86 10.29
C ARG A 151 -21.55 -3.74 10.12
N ARG A 152 -21.40 -4.96 9.62
CA ARG A 152 -22.48 -5.94 9.48
C ARG A 152 -22.60 -6.90 10.69
N GLY A 153 -21.71 -6.80 11.69
CA GLY A 153 -21.72 -7.67 12.86
C GLY A 153 -21.37 -9.13 12.55
N ILE A 154 -20.55 -9.37 11.53
CA ILE A 154 -20.19 -10.71 11.05
C ILE A 154 -18.75 -11.04 11.44
N SER A 155 -18.55 -12.23 12.00
CA SER A 155 -17.19 -12.70 12.29
C SER A 155 -16.46 -13.08 10.99
N PRO A 156 -15.19 -12.68 10.80
CA PRO A 156 -14.37 -13.10 9.66
C PRO A 156 -14.26 -14.62 9.49
N GLU A 157 -14.40 -15.38 10.58
CA GLU A 157 -14.33 -16.84 10.56
C GLU A 157 -15.55 -17.51 9.89
N GLN A 158 -16.65 -16.77 9.70
CA GLN A 158 -17.87 -17.29 9.09
C GLN A 158 -17.73 -17.61 7.60
N GLY A 159 -16.64 -17.20 6.95
CA GLY A 159 -16.44 -17.58 5.56
C GLY A 159 -15.17 -17.02 4.91
N PRO A 160 -14.90 -17.49 3.68
CA PRO A 160 -13.81 -17.00 2.85
C PRO A 160 -14.17 -15.65 2.20
N TRP A 161 -14.26 -14.59 2.99
CA TRP A 161 -14.67 -13.27 2.51
C TRP A 161 -13.61 -12.63 1.60
N ASP A 162 -14.06 -12.09 0.47
CA ASP A 162 -13.23 -11.33 -0.47
C ASP A 162 -14.02 -10.10 -0.98
N VAL A 163 -13.29 -9.06 -1.39
CA VAL A 163 -13.84 -7.93 -2.15
C VAL A 163 -13.80 -8.28 -3.63
N PHE A 164 -14.91 -8.11 -4.33
CA PHE A 164 -14.99 -8.29 -5.77
C PHE A 164 -15.12 -6.93 -6.46
N GLU A 165 -14.30 -6.71 -7.47
CA GLU A 165 -14.56 -5.71 -8.51
C GLU A 165 -15.56 -6.31 -9.48
N VAL A 166 -16.76 -5.73 -9.55
CA VAL A 166 -17.79 -6.15 -10.49
C VAL A 166 -17.94 -5.10 -11.58
N VAL A 167 -17.89 -5.52 -12.83
CA VAL A 167 -17.89 -4.65 -14.01
C VAL A 167 -18.95 -5.09 -15.02
N SER A 168 -19.11 -4.31 -16.09
CA SER A 168 -20.01 -4.65 -17.21
C SER A 168 -21.43 -4.95 -16.71
N ASN A 169 -21.96 -4.11 -15.81
CA ASN A 169 -23.27 -4.28 -15.21
C ASN A 169 -23.51 -5.67 -14.55
N GLY A 170 -22.48 -6.25 -13.94
CA GLY A 170 -22.60 -7.55 -13.26
C GLY A 170 -22.36 -8.77 -14.13
N GLU A 171 -21.95 -8.60 -15.38
CA GLU A 171 -21.66 -9.74 -16.28
C GLU A 171 -20.25 -10.29 -16.12
N ALA A 172 -19.34 -9.54 -15.47
CA ALA A 172 -17.99 -9.99 -15.18
C ALA A 172 -17.51 -9.44 -13.82
N GLU A 173 -16.75 -10.24 -13.10
CA GLU A 173 -16.24 -9.90 -11.77
C GLU A 173 -14.85 -10.47 -11.55
N ARG A 174 -14.07 -9.87 -10.65
CA ARG A 174 -12.85 -10.50 -10.14
C ARG A 174 -12.72 -10.27 -8.64
N PRO A 175 -12.31 -11.27 -7.85
CA PRO A 175 -11.82 -11.02 -6.50
C PRO A 175 -10.57 -10.14 -6.58
N LEU A 176 -10.47 -9.20 -5.65
CA LEU A 176 -9.26 -8.43 -5.41
C LEU A 176 -8.30 -9.26 -4.57
N HIS A 177 -7.02 -9.21 -4.92
CA HIS A 177 -6.00 -9.70 -4.03
C HIS A 177 -5.99 -8.85 -2.75
N TYR A 178 -5.82 -9.49 -1.60
CA TYR A 178 -6.03 -8.87 -0.29
C TYR A 178 -5.15 -7.63 -0.02
N ARG A 179 -4.00 -7.51 -0.71
CA ARG A 179 -3.10 -6.35 -0.67
C ARG A 179 -3.38 -5.25 -1.69
N GLU A 180 -4.28 -5.47 -2.65
CA GLU A 180 -4.63 -4.44 -3.65
C GLU A 180 -5.20 -3.20 -2.94
N LYS A 181 -4.79 -2.02 -3.42
CA LYS A 181 -5.32 -0.74 -2.93
C LYS A 181 -6.65 -0.45 -3.59
N VAL A 182 -7.68 -0.29 -2.77
CA VAL A 182 -9.06 -0.16 -3.25
C VAL A 182 -9.25 1.15 -3.99
N LEU A 183 -8.66 2.25 -3.50
CA LEU A 183 -8.84 3.55 -4.13
C LEU A 183 -8.23 3.60 -5.54
N ASP A 184 -7.03 3.06 -5.72
CA ASP A 184 -6.35 2.98 -7.02
C ASP A 184 -7.21 2.26 -8.06
N LEU A 185 -7.84 1.16 -7.66
CA LEU A 185 -8.76 0.40 -8.49
C LEU A 185 -9.97 1.23 -8.91
N VAL A 186 -10.64 1.88 -7.95
CA VAL A 186 -11.88 2.63 -8.22
C VAL A 186 -11.60 3.84 -9.09
N LEU A 187 -10.47 4.52 -8.89
CA LEU A 187 -10.03 5.62 -9.75
C LEU A 187 -9.74 5.16 -11.18
N GLN A 188 -9.26 3.93 -11.39
CA GLN A 188 -9.03 3.38 -12.72
C GLN A 188 -10.32 3.10 -13.51
N TRP A 189 -11.48 3.00 -12.85
CA TRP A 189 -12.74 2.76 -13.56
C TRP A 189 -13.08 3.83 -14.58
N CYS A 190 -12.64 5.08 -14.38
CA CYS A 190 -12.87 6.18 -15.33
C CYS A 190 -12.34 5.90 -16.74
N ASN A 191 -11.43 4.92 -16.90
CA ASN A 191 -10.90 4.49 -18.18
C ASN A 191 -11.86 3.56 -18.96
N SER A 192 -12.93 3.06 -18.33
CA SER A 192 -13.94 2.20 -18.96
C SER A 192 -15.16 3.03 -19.38
N PRO A 193 -15.74 2.82 -20.59
CA PRO A 193 -16.92 3.57 -21.02
C PRO A 193 -18.19 3.28 -20.19
N ASP A 194 -18.25 2.12 -19.53
CA ASP A 194 -19.37 1.64 -18.71
C ASP A 194 -19.11 1.75 -17.19
N PHE A 195 -18.17 2.61 -16.78
CA PHE A 195 -17.69 2.74 -15.40
C PHE A 195 -18.79 2.97 -14.35
N GLN A 196 -19.87 3.65 -14.72
CA GLN A 196 -21.02 3.93 -13.83
C GLN A 196 -21.73 2.66 -13.35
N THR A 197 -21.55 1.56 -14.07
CA THR A 197 -22.14 0.26 -13.72
C THR A 197 -21.22 -0.60 -12.87
N ASN A 198 -19.96 -0.17 -12.66
CA ASN A 198 -18.98 -0.88 -11.85
C ASN A 198 -19.25 -0.65 -10.37
N TYR A 199 -18.97 -1.66 -9.54
CA TYR A 199 -19.19 -1.57 -8.10
C TYR A 199 -18.29 -2.56 -7.35
N LEU A 200 -18.12 -2.30 -6.05
CA LEU A 200 -17.44 -3.22 -5.13
C LEU A 200 -18.48 -4.10 -4.43
N LEU A 201 -18.18 -5.38 -4.28
CA LEU A 201 -19.04 -6.36 -3.64
C LEU A 201 -18.24 -7.21 -2.66
N VAL A 202 -18.58 -7.17 -1.38
CA VAL A 202 -17.98 -8.05 -0.36
C VAL A 202 -18.87 -9.25 -0.14
N ARG A 203 -18.36 -10.46 -0.38
CA ARG A 203 -19.10 -11.71 -0.20
C ARG A 203 -18.17 -12.91 0.01
N PRO A 204 -18.69 -14.07 0.46
CA PRO A 204 -17.90 -15.29 0.50
C PRO A 204 -17.50 -15.72 -0.91
N HIS A 205 -16.22 -16.02 -1.11
CA HIS A 205 -15.70 -16.46 -2.38
C HIS A 205 -16.16 -17.90 -2.67
N PRO A 206 -16.95 -18.13 -3.73
CA PRO A 206 -17.70 -19.36 -3.92
C PRO A 206 -16.79 -20.57 -4.21
N ALA A 207 -15.64 -20.33 -4.84
CA ALA A 207 -14.68 -21.39 -5.20
C ALA A 207 -13.44 -21.45 -4.29
N ARG A 208 -13.32 -20.66 -3.21
CA ARG A 208 -12.05 -20.49 -2.46
C ARG A 208 -11.52 -21.80 -1.89
N VAL A 209 -12.39 -22.61 -1.28
CA VAL A 209 -12.01 -23.92 -0.73
C VAL A 209 -11.53 -24.89 -1.83
N HIS A 210 -12.18 -24.89 -3.00
CA HIS A 210 -11.76 -25.74 -4.13
C HIS A 210 -10.40 -25.29 -4.67
N MET A 211 -10.22 -23.99 -4.86
CA MET A 211 -8.98 -23.41 -5.36
C MET A 211 -7.82 -23.66 -4.40
N GLN A 212 -8.02 -23.51 -3.09
CA GLN A 212 -7.02 -23.84 -2.07
C GLN A 212 -6.60 -25.31 -2.12
N ARG A 213 -7.55 -26.24 -2.30
CA ARG A 213 -7.24 -27.67 -2.47
C ARG A 213 -6.40 -27.94 -3.72
N HIS A 214 -6.72 -27.27 -4.83
CA HIS A 214 -5.92 -27.35 -6.07
C HIS A 214 -4.50 -26.81 -5.86
N LEU A 215 -4.36 -25.64 -5.24
CA LEU A 215 -3.05 -25.01 -5.01
C LEU A 215 -2.18 -25.75 -3.98
N ALA A 216 -2.77 -26.56 -3.10
CA ALA A 216 -2.02 -27.45 -2.22
C ALA A 216 -1.31 -28.58 -3.01
N ASN A 217 -1.69 -28.82 -4.27
CA ASN A 217 -1.02 -29.79 -5.15
C ASN A 217 0.21 -29.15 -5.82
N ARG A 218 1.33 -29.87 -5.90
CA ARG A 218 2.63 -29.36 -6.38
C ARG A 218 2.74 -29.15 -7.91
N LYS A 219 1.62 -29.12 -8.65
CA LYS A 219 1.59 -29.10 -10.12
C LYS A 219 0.97 -27.83 -10.72
N VAL A 220 0.91 -26.75 -9.93
CA VAL A 220 0.19 -25.51 -10.27
C VAL A 220 0.68 -24.86 -11.57
N ASP A 221 1.98 -24.96 -11.85
CA ASP A 221 2.69 -24.41 -13.02
C ASP A 221 2.64 -25.31 -14.28
N THR A 222 1.96 -26.45 -14.21
CA THR A 222 1.86 -27.42 -15.31
C THR A 222 0.47 -27.52 -15.94
N TRP A 223 -0.42 -26.56 -15.67
CA TRP A 223 -1.76 -26.57 -16.24
C TRP A 223 -1.73 -26.51 -17.76
N HIS A 224 -2.58 -27.33 -18.40
CA HIS A 224 -2.80 -27.32 -19.84
C HIS A 224 -4.22 -27.81 -20.18
N GLY A 225 -4.77 -27.38 -21.30
CA GLY A 225 -6.13 -27.76 -21.70
C GLY A 225 -6.60 -27.13 -23.00
N LEU A 226 -7.68 -27.69 -23.55
CA LEU A 226 -8.40 -27.08 -24.68
C LEU A 226 -9.35 -26.01 -24.14
N LEU A 227 -9.30 -24.81 -24.71
CA LEU A 227 -10.20 -23.70 -24.39
C LEU A 227 -10.84 -23.18 -25.67
N ARG A 228 -12.06 -22.67 -25.55
CA ARG A 228 -12.69 -21.89 -26.62
C ARG A 228 -12.22 -20.44 -26.52
N PHE A 229 -11.50 -19.98 -27.52
CA PHE A 229 -10.86 -18.67 -27.59
C PHE A 229 -11.57 -17.76 -28.59
N ARG A 230 -11.71 -16.49 -28.21
CA ARG A 230 -12.09 -15.39 -29.09
C ARG A 230 -11.26 -14.15 -28.74
N GLU A 231 -10.81 -13.44 -29.76
CA GLU A 231 -10.17 -12.13 -29.63
C GLU A 231 -11.20 -11.04 -29.92
N GLU A 232 -11.21 -9.97 -29.13
CA GLU A 232 -12.00 -8.78 -29.46
C GLU A 232 -11.42 -8.16 -30.75
N GLY A 233 -12.27 -7.99 -31.75
CA GLY A 233 -11.83 -7.35 -33.00
C GLY A 233 -11.92 -5.83 -32.90
N GLY A 234 -11.15 -5.11 -33.73
CA GLY A 234 -11.23 -3.65 -33.81
C GLY A 234 -12.55 -3.15 -34.40
N TRP A 235 -12.74 -1.82 -34.49
CA TRP A 235 -13.95 -1.16 -35.04
C TRP A 235 -14.48 -1.83 -36.31
N MET A 236 -13.62 -2.20 -37.26
CA MET A 236 -14.05 -2.80 -38.54
C MET A 236 -14.54 -4.26 -38.43
N SER A 237 -14.43 -4.89 -37.27
CA SER A 237 -14.87 -6.27 -37.02
C SER A 237 -16.34 -6.37 -36.58
N ASP A 238 -16.99 -5.26 -36.26
CA ASP A 238 -18.38 -5.21 -35.76
C ASP A 238 -19.41 -5.79 -36.74
N PHE A 239 -19.05 -5.96 -38.02
CA PHE A 239 -19.90 -6.57 -39.04
C PHE A 239 -19.84 -8.10 -39.09
N ARG A 240 -18.95 -8.75 -38.33
CA ARG A 240 -18.88 -10.21 -38.20
C ARG A 240 -18.65 -10.57 -36.73
N VAL A 241 -19.66 -11.17 -36.09
CA VAL A 241 -19.47 -11.79 -34.76
C VAL A 241 -18.38 -12.85 -34.90
N SER A 242 -17.17 -12.54 -34.44
CA SER A 242 -16.06 -13.49 -34.41
C SER A 242 -16.48 -14.72 -33.60
N ARG A 243 -16.37 -15.90 -34.21
CA ARG A 243 -16.74 -17.16 -33.57
C ARG A 243 -15.65 -17.57 -32.57
N PHE A 244 -16.05 -18.35 -31.57
CA PHE A 244 -15.09 -19.01 -30.68
C PHE A 244 -14.42 -20.16 -31.41
N HIS A 245 -13.12 -20.29 -31.23
CA HIS A 245 -12.30 -21.37 -31.81
C HIS A 245 -11.70 -22.20 -30.69
N GLU A 246 -11.71 -23.51 -30.85
CA GLU A 246 -11.00 -24.40 -29.94
C GLU A 246 -9.49 -24.27 -30.16
N LYS A 247 -8.76 -24.01 -29.09
CA LYS A 247 -7.31 -23.81 -29.06
C LYS A 247 -6.71 -24.50 -27.85
N TYR A 248 -5.50 -25.00 -27.98
CA TYR A 248 -4.78 -25.63 -26.89
C TYR A 248 -3.96 -24.59 -26.13
N PHE A 249 -4.08 -24.58 -24.81
CA PHE A 249 -3.35 -23.67 -23.93
C PHE A 249 -2.51 -24.46 -22.93
N MET A 250 -1.36 -23.91 -22.55
CA MET A 250 -0.56 -24.44 -21.44
C MET A 250 0.26 -23.34 -20.79
N PHE A 251 0.65 -23.59 -19.54
CA PHE A 251 1.67 -22.80 -18.89
C PHE A 251 3.07 -23.20 -19.33
N MET A 252 3.91 -22.18 -19.50
CA MET A 252 5.34 -22.30 -19.76
C MET A 252 6.06 -21.32 -18.82
N GLY A 253 6.31 -21.76 -17.59
CA GLY A 253 6.77 -20.87 -16.51
C GLY A 253 5.70 -19.84 -16.15
N HIS A 254 6.04 -18.55 -16.16
CA HIS A 254 5.10 -17.43 -15.90
C HIS A 254 4.36 -16.95 -17.16
N LYS A 255 4.26 -17.80 -18.19
CA LYS A 255 3.56 -17.49 -19.43
C LYS A 255 2.37 -18.42 -19.64
N LEU A 256 1.26 -17.85 -20.13
CA LEU A 256 0.18 -18.59 -20.75
C LEU A 256 0.44 -18.61 -22.26
N VAL A 257 0.52 -19.79 -22.85
CA VAL A 257 0.82 -19.96 -24.28
C VAL A 257 -0.35 -20.63 -24.98
N MET A 258 -0.80 -20.04 -26.07
CA MET A 258 -1.81 -20.60 -26.98
C MET A 258 -1.12 -21.25 -28.17
N TYR A 259 -1.55 -22.46 -28.51
CA TYR A 259 -1.10 -23.21 -29.66
C TYR A 259 -2.21 -23.35 -30.69
N LYS A 260 -1.83 -23.43 -31.96
CA LYS A 260 -2.76 -23.61 -33.07
C LYS A 260 -3.42 -25.00 -33.01
N ASP A 261 -2.65 -26.02 -32.66
CA ASP A 261 -3.08 -27.39 -32.42
C ASP A 261 -2.11 -28.11 -31.44
N THR A 262 -2.50 -29.31 -30.98
CA THR A 262 -1.73 -30.14 -30.02
C THR A 262 -0.45 -30.77 -30.59
N ARG A 263 -0.19 -30.61 -31.90
CA ARG A 263 0.96 -31.21 -32.61
C ARG A 263 2.06 -30.18 -32.90
N THR A 264 1.74 -28.89 -32.87
CA THR A 264 2.68 -27.80 -33.12
C THR A 264 3.45 -27.41 -31.85
N ASN A 265 4.78 -27.43 -31.89
CA ASN A 265 5.63 -26.96 -30.79
C ASN A 265 5.83 -25.44 -30.75
N LYS A 266 5.32 -24.70 -31.74
CA LYS A 266 5.44 -23.24 -31.81
C LYS A 266 4.16 -22.58 -31.33
N GLY A 267 4.25 -21.81 -30.25
CA GLY A 267 3.14 -21.00 -29.74
C GLY A 267 2.67 -19.99 -30.78
N GLU A 268 1.34 -19.86 -30.91
CA GLU A 268 0.68 -18.86 -31.75
C GLU A 268 0.64 -17.50 -31.04
N LYS A 269 0.33 -17.50 -29.73
CA LYS A 269 0.35 -16.32 -28.87
C LYS A 269 0.88 -16.68 -27.48
N GLU A 270 1.54 -15.73 -26.84
CA GLU A 270 2.09 -15.86 -25.49
C GLU A 270 1.73 -14.62 -24.68
N TRP A 271 1.29 -14.82 -23.43
CA TRP A 271 1.03 -13.74 -22.49
C TRP A 271 1.83 -13.96 -21.22
N ASN A 272 2.46 -12.88 -20.72
CA ASN A 272 3.02 -12.91 -19.38
C ASN A 272 1.87 -12.81 -18.36
N ILE A 273 1.74 -13.83 -17.52
CA ILE A 273 0.64 -13.97 -16.55
C ILE A 273 0.58 -12.78 -15.60
N SER A 274 1.71 -12.22 -15.17
CA SER A 274 1.74 -11.08 -14.25
C SER A 274 1.15 -9.79 -14.83
N SER A 275 1.04 -9.70 -16.16
CA SER A 275 0.50 -8.52 -16.86
C SER A 275 -0.99 -8.61 -17.19
N LEU A 276 -1.63 -9.76 -16.93
CA LEU A 276 -3.02 -9.99 -17.29
C LEU A 276 -3.97 -9.49 -16.19
N LYS A 277 -5.00 -8.73 -16.57
CA LYS A 277 -6.16 -8.50 -15.70
C LYS A 277 -7.28 -9.44 -16.13
N ILE A 278 -7.70 -10.33 -15.23
CA ILE A 278 -8.65 -11.42 -15.55
C ILE A 278 -9.92 -11.27 -14.74
N TYR A 279 -11.05 -11.28 -15.45
CA TYR A 279 -12.38 -11.33 -14.87
C TYR A 279 -13.03 -12.68 -15.14
N LEU A 280 -13.73 -13.20 -14.14
CA LEU A 280 -14.65 -14.32 -14.25
C LEU A 280 -15.96 -13.79 -14.86
N GLY A 281 -16.40 -14.41 -15.95
CA GLY A 281 -17.58 -13.98 -16.69
C GLY A 281 -17.26 -13.17 -17.95
N MET A 282 -18.31 -12.94 -18.74
CA MET A 282 -18.26 -12.32 -20.05
C MET A 282 -19.62 -11.70 -20.39
N LYS A 283 -19.61 -10.58 -21.12
CA LYS A 283 -20.83 -9.93 -21.63
C LYS A 283 -21.69 -10.92 -22.43
N LYS A 284 -22.97 -11.09 -22.07
CA LYS A 284 -23.90 -12.03 -22.71
C LYS A 284 -24.08 -11.77 -24.21
N ARG A 285 -23.92 -10.51 -24.64
CA ARG A 285 -23.96 -10.11 -26.06
C ARG A 285 -22.96 -10.88 -26.94
N LEU A 286 -21.87 -11.36 -26.36
CA LEU A 286 -20.82 -12.12 -27.06
C LEU A 286 -21.21 -13.58 -27.31
N LYS A 287 -22.33 -14.04 -26.70
CA LYS A 287 -22.85 -15.41 -26.81
C LYS A 287 -21.78 -16.45 -26.47
N PRO A 288 -21.24 -16.43 -25.23
CA PRO A 288 -20.22 -17.39 -24.83
C PRO A 288 -20.76 -18.83 -24.94
N PRO A 289 -19.94 -19.80 -25.37
CA PRO A 289 -20.38 -21.19 -25.51
C PRO A 289 -20.73 -21.88 -24.19
N THR A 290 -20.16 -21.41 -23.08
CA THR A 290 -20.36 -21.91 -21.71
C THR A 290 -20.40 -20.73 -20.73
N GLU A 291 -20.92 -20.96 -19.53
CA GLU A 291 -20.90 -19.95 -18.45
C GLU A 291 -19.52 -19.86 -17.77
N HIS A 292 -18.65 -20.85 -17.99
CA HIS A 292 -17.32 -20.96 -17.37
C HIS A 292 -16.28 -20.20 -18.19
N CYS A 293 -16.37 -18.88 -18.16
CA CYS A 293 -15.62 -18.03 -19.06
C CYS A 293 -14.79 -16.96 -18.34
N PHE A 294 -13.76 -16.50 -19.05
CA PHE A 294 -12.89 -15.43 -18.65
C PHE A 294 -12.96 -14.29 -19.65
N THR A 295 -12.89 -13.07 -19.14
CA THR A 295 -12.52 -11.88 -19.91
C THR A 295 -11.13 -11.45 -19.46
N ILE A 296 -10.18 -11.42 -20.40
CA ILE A 296 -8.76 -11.15 -20.13
C ILE A 296 -8.38 -9.84 -20.81
N PHE A 297 -7.72 -8.96 -20.06
CA PHE A 297 -7.19 -7.69 -20.55
C PHE A 297 -5.67 -7.64 -20.42
N GLN A 298 -5.04 -7.03 -21.42
CA GLN A 298 -3.65 -6.59 -21.37
C GLN A 298 -3.55 -5.23 -22.06
N GLY A 299 -3.48 -4.16 -21.27
CA GLY A 299 -3.62 -2.79 -21.78
C GLY A 299 -4.96 -2.60 -22.48
N LYS A 300 -4.95 -2.24 -23.77
CA LYS A 300 -6.16 -2.03 -24.59
C LYS A 300 -6.65 -3.30 -25.30
N GLN A 301 -5.91 -4.40 -25.20
CA GLN A 301 -6.27 -5.65 -25.86
C GLN A 301 -7.15 -6.49 -24.93
N GLN A 302 -8.09 -7.22 -25.54
CA GLN A 302 -9.09 -8.01 -24.82
C GLN A 302 -9.30 -9.37 -25.50
N TRP A 303 -9.30 -10.42 -24.69
CA TRP A 303 -9.55 -11.80 -25.12
C TRP A 303 -10.58 -12.48 -24.24
N TYR A 304 -11.20 -13.50 -24.79
CA TYR A 304 -12.23 -14.29 -24.15
C TYR A 304 -11.88 -15.76 -24.22
N LEU A 305 -11.94 -16.41 -23.07
CA LEU A 305 -11.72 -17.86 -22.94
C LEU A 305 -12.96 -18.49 -22.35
N CYS A 306 -13.32 -19.69 -22.80
CA CYS A 306 -14.38 -20.50 -22.20
C CYS A 306 -13.87 -21.91 -21.97
N CYS A 307 -14.02 -22.38 -20.73
CA CYS A 307 -13.79 -23.76 -20.32
C CYS A 307 -15.06 -24.58 -20.54
N ASP A 308 -14.91 -25.89 -20.74
CA ASP A 308 -16.06 -26.79 -20.82
C ASP A 308 -16.66 -27.07 -19.45
N LYS A 309 -15.82 -27.18 -18.42
CA LYS A 309 -16.23 -27.52 -17.06
C LYS A 309 -15.85 -26.42 -16.08
N GLU A 310 -16.68 -26.28 -15.05
CA GLU A 310 -16.41 -25.34 -13.95
C GLU A 310 -15.12 -25.67 -13.20
N ALA A 311 -14.83 -26.95 -13.00
CA ALA A 311 -13.62 -27.40 -12.32
C ALA A 311 -12.35 -26.90 -13.03
N ASP A 312 -12.28 -27.09 -14.36
CA ASP A 312 -11.15 -26.65 -15.18
C ASP A 312 -10.95 -25.13 -15.11
N MET A 313 -12.06 -24.36 -15.11
CA MET A 313 -12.03 -22.92 -14.94
C MET A 313 -11.47 -22.52 -13.56
N ARG A 314 -11.96 -23.15 -12.48
CA ARG A 314 -11.51 -22.86 -11.11
C ARG A 314 -10.03 -23.18 -10.92
N GLU A 315 -9.57 -24.30 -11.47
CA GLU A 315 -8.16 -24.70 -11.42
C GLU A 315 -7.26 -23.76 -12.22
N LEU A 316 -7.65 -23.44 -13.46
CA LEU A 316 -6.93 -22.46 -14.30
C LEU A 316 -6.83 -21.12 -13.58
N TYR A 317 -7.94 -20.61 -13.06
CA TYR A 317 -7.97 -19.32 -12.36
C TYR A 317 -7.09 -19.34 -11.11
N ALA A 318 -7.17 -20.39 -10.30
CA ALA A 318 -6.35 -20.55 -9.12
C ALA A 318 -4.86 -20.56 -9.46
N SER A 319 -4.46 -21.32 -10.48
CA SER A 319 -3.06 -21.35 -10.92
C SER A 319 -2.58 -20.01 -11.45
N ILE A 320 -3.43 -19.27 -12.18
CA ILE A 320 -3.09 -17.92 -12.62
C ILE A 320 -2.83 -17.00 -11.42
N LEU A 321 -3.75 -16.95 -10.44
CA LEU A 321 -3.56 -16.12 -9.25
C LEU A 321 -2.29 -16.51 -8.47
N HIS A 322 -2.01 -17.82 -8.36
CA HIS A 322 -0.77 -18.30 -7.75
C HIS A 322 0.47 -17.78 -8.48
N LEU A 323 0.49 -17.83 -9.81
CA LEU A 323 1.61 -17.34 -10.62
C LEU A 323 1.71 -15.81 -10.64
N GLN A 324 0.60 -15.08 -10.51
CA GLN A 324 0.57 -13.61 -10.42
C GLN A 324 1.12 -13.11 -9.08
N HIS A 325 0.85 -13.85 -8.00
CA HIS A 325 1.18 -13.43 -6.64
C HIS A 325 2.26 -14.30 -5.99
N ASN A 326 3.02 -15.08 -6.77
CA ASN A 326 4.09 -15.95 -6.28
C ASN A 326 3.65 -16.85 -5.10
N GLY A 327 2.43 -17.38 -5.19
CA GLY A 327 1.80 -18.25 -4.19
C GLY A 327 1.10 -17.55 -3.02
N ASP A 328 1.28 -16.24 -2.87
CA ASP A 328 0.61 -15.42 -1.86
C ASP A 328 -0.77 -15.00 -2.36
N VAL A 329 -1.76 -15.90 -2.38
CA VAL A 329 -3.08 -15.62 -3.00
C VAL A 329 -4.10 -15.07 -1.99
N TRP A 330 -4.07 -15.56 -0.75
CA TRP A 330 -5.00 -15.20 0.30
C TRP A 330 -4.28 -14.85 1.59
N PRO A 331 -4.87 -14.02 2.46
CA PRO A 331 -4.28 -13.75 3.75
C PRO A 331 -4.19 -15.06 4.53
N VAL A 332 -2.99 -15.36 5.01
CA VAL A 332 -2.79 -16.38 6.05
C VAL A 332 -3.53 -15.85 7.29
N GLY A 333 -4.26 -16.69 8.03
CA GLY A 333 -4.90 -16.29 9.27
C GLY A 333 -3.83 -15.82 10.25
N ARG A 334 -3.49 -14.54 10.21
CA ARG A 334 -2.44 -13.95 11.03
C ARG A 334 -2.97 -13.95 12.46
N SER A 335 -2.30 -14.68 13.34
CA SER A 335 -2.40 -14.37 14.76
C SER A 335 -1.98 -12.90 14.95
N THR A 336 -2.57 -12.22 15.93
CA THR A 336 -2.29 -10.81 16.27
C THR A 336 -0.80 -10.49 16.48
N GLU A 337 0.06 -11.50 16.64
CA GLU A 337 1.52 -11.37 16.75
C GLU A 337 2.22 -11.26 15.38
N GLU A 338 1.69 -11.91 14.33
CA GLU A 338 2.27 -11.86 12.98
C GLU A 338 1.94 -10.56 12.25
N GLN A 339 0.85 -9.87 12.62
CA GLN A 339 0.57 -8.51 12.16
C GLN A 339 1.62 -7.49 12.61
N LYS A 340 2.23 -7.67 13.80
CA LYS A 340 3.35 -6.84 14.23
C LYS A 340 4.63 -7.14 13.44
N SER A 341 4.86 -8.41 13.09
CA SER A 341 6.06 -8.80 12.32
C SER A 341 5.94 -8.53 10.82
N ALA A 342 4.74 -8.58 10.22
CA ALA A 342 4.55 -8.33 8.79
C ALA A 342 4.71 -6.85 8.44
N ASP A 343 4.35 -5.95 9.36
CA ASP A 343 4.59 -4.50 9.25
C ASP A 343 6.09 -4.16 9.38
N GLU A 344 6.87 -5.02 10.06
CA GLU A 344 8.34 -4.97 10.09
C GLU A 344 9.00 -5.59 8.84
N ARG A 345 8.29 -6.46 8.10
CA ARG A 345 8.81 -7.21 6.93
C ARG A 345 8.54 -6.57 5.57
N GLN A 346 8.20 -5.28 5.51
CA GLN A 346 8.36 -4.47 4.29
C GLN A 346 9.57 -3.51 4.42
N PRO A 347 10.82 -3.97 4.19
CA PRO A 347 11.98 -3.08 4.31
C PRO A 347 12.25 -2.25 3.05
N THR A 348 11.50 -2.42 1.96
CA THR A 348 11.93 -1.88 0.64
C THR A 348 11.21 -0.62 0.17
N LEU A 349 10.11 -0.20 0.78
CA LEU A 349 9.45 1.09 0.46
C LEU A 349 9.86 2.24 1.39
N ARG A 350 10.61 1.96 2.47
CA ARG A 350 11.18 2.99 3.37
C ARG A 350 12.48 3.63 2.85
N ARG A 351 12.92 3.29 1.63
CA ARG A 351 14.16 3.83 1.05
C ARG A 351 14.02 5.24 0.44
N LEU A 352 12.90 5.93 0.65
CA LEU A 352 12.82 7.37 0.43
C LEU A 352 13.56 8.17 1.52
N GLY A 353 13.90 7.56 2.65
CA GLY A 353 14.66 8.20 3.74
C GLY A 353 16.18 8.28 3.53
N ALA A 354 16.70 7.80 2.39
CA ALA A 354 18.13 7.89 2.05
C ALA A 354 18.42 8.96 0.98
N LEU A 355 17.44 9.81 0.65
CA LEU A 355 17.69 11.01 -0.15
C LEU A 355 18.21 12.10 0.78
N SER A 356 19.40 12.61 0.49
CA SER A 356 19.97 13.74 1.20
C SER A 356 18.98 14.90 1.15
N LEU A 357 18.43 15.29 2.31
CA LEU A 357 17.52 16.41 2.41
C LEU A 357 18.19 17.64 1.81
N ILE A 358 17.45 18.36 0.95
CA ILE A 358 17.92 19.60 0.32
C ILE A 358 18.20 20.61 1.44
N PRO A 359 19.45 21.07 1.62
CA PRO A 359 19.72 22.11 2.59
C PRO A 359 18.97 23.37 2.14
N LEU A 360 18.21 23.99 3.04
CA LEU A 360 17.47 25.23 2.76
C LEU A 360 18.40 26.38 2.31
N CYS A 361 19.71 26.23 2.51
CA CYS A 361 20.75 27.16 2.07
C CYS A 361 21.91 26.42 1.35
N GLY A 362 21.61 25.56 0.37
CA GLY A 362 22.65 24.97 -0.50
C GLY A 362 23.06 25.91 -1.63
N SER A 363 24.33 25.87 -2.07
CA SER A 363 24.75 26.57 -3.28
C SER A 363 24.05 25.98 -4.52
N GLU A 364 23.94 26.73 -5.62
CA GLU A 364 23.29 26.24 -6.85
C GLU A 364 23.91 24.92 -7.36
N ALA A 365 25.21 24.71 -7.08
CA ALA A 365 25.92 23.47 -7.39
C ALA A 365 25.49 22.26 -6.54
N ASP A 366 25.05 22.50 -5.30
CA ASP A 366 24.56 21.46 -4.38
C ASP A 366 23.11 21.09 -4.70
N ILE A 367 22.31 22.09 -5.11
CA ILE A 367 20.96 21.87 -5.65
C ILE A 367 21.06 20.98 -6.88
N ARG A 368 21.90 21.33 -7.87
CA ARG A 368 22.08 20.54 -9.12
C ARG A 368 22.54 19.11 -8.88
N ARG A 369 23.45 18.87 -7.92
CA ARG A 369 23.90 17.51 -7.55
C ARG A 369 22.79 16.66 -6.93
N SER A 370 21.86 17.29 -6.23
CA SER A 370 20.72 16.63 -5.57
C SER A 370 19.60 16.26 -6.55
N VAL A 371 19.51 16.95 -7.70
CA VAL A 371 18.52 16.67 -8.77
C VAL A 371 19.05 15.79 -9.91
N ALA A 372 20.36 15.56 -9.99
CA ALA A 372 20.98 14.72 -11.01
C ALA A 372 20.38 13.30 -11.16
N PRO A 373 19.91 12.61 -10.09
CA PRO A 373 19.28 11.30 -10.22
C PRO A 373 17.92 11.29 -10.93
N PHE A 374 17.32 12.47 -11.20
CA PHE A 374 16.02 12.59 -11.86
C PHE A 374 16.14 12.81 -13.38
N TYR A 375 17.36 12.85 -13.93
CA TYR A 375 17.62 13.09 -15.35
C TYR A 375 18.26 11.89 -16.07
N GLU A 376 18.46 10.76 -15.38
CA GLU A 376 18.82 9.48 -16.00
C GLU A 376 17.66 8.49 -15.85
N ASP A 377 16.68 8.63 -16.74
CA ASP A 377 15.86 7.55 -17.33
C ASP A 377 15.19 8.06 -18.62
#